data_AF-A0A1Q6V0T0-F1
#
_entry.id   AF-A0A1Q6V0T0-F1
#
_cell.length_a   1.000
_cell.length_b   1.000
_cell.length_c   1.000
_cell.angle_alpha   90.00
_cell.angle_beta   90.00
_cell.angle_gamma   90.00
#
_symmetry.space_group_name_H-M   'P 1'
#
loop_
_entity.id
_entity.type
_entity.pdbx_description
1 polymer ?
#
loop_
_entity_poly.entity_id
_entity_poly.type
_entity_poly.pdbx_seq_one_letter_code
_entity_poly.pdbx_strand_id
1 'polypeptide(L)'
;MQTALISLTLFTSAYIAEIVRSGMENIDRQQIWDAKSLGFSTLQTVKYIVLPVVLAKSLPAWIAQFASLIKDTSLVSVIGLIELTRASEIISEITRKDFVIMIFTLVTYFIMCFVLSKLARYLNKKYNHINV
;
A
#
# COMPACT_ATOMS: atom_id res chain seq x y z
N MET A 1 4.44 -18.21 -14.65
CA MET A 1 3.65 -17.75 -13.48
C MET A 1 4.53 -17.39 -12.28
N GLN A 2 5.40 -18.29 -11.79
CA GLN A 2 6.20 -18.04 -10.57
C GLN A 2 7.17 -16.84 -10.68
N THR A 3 7.81 -16.62 -11.82
CA THR A 3 8.77 -15.52 -12.01
C THR A 3 8.13 -14.13 -11.86
N ALA A 4 6.90 -13.98 -12.34
CA ALA A 4 6.13 -12.74 -12.23
C ALA A 4 5.75 -12.44 -10.77
N LEU A 5 5.32 -13.48 -10.04
CA LEU A 5 5.00 -13.37 -8.61
C LEU A 5 6.23 -12.96 -7.79
N ILE A 6 7.38 -13.60 -8.05
CA ILE A 6 8.64 -13.30 -7.35
C ILE A 6 9.09 -11.87 -7.65
N SER A 7 9.06 -11.45 -8.91
CA SER A 7 9.43 -10.09 -9.32
C SER A 7 8.55 -9.03 -8.65
N LEU A 8 7.22 -9.24 -8.65
CA LEU A 8 6.28 -8.32 -8.02
C LEU A 8 6.46 -8.27 -6.50
N THR A 9 6.73 -9.41 -5.88
CA THR A 9 6.97 -9.49 -4.43
C THR A 9 8.24 -8.75 -4.03
N LEU A 10 9.34 -8.94 -4.78
CA LEU A 10 10.60 -8.22 -4.56
C LEU A 10 10.46 -6.71 -4.77
N PHE A 11 9.75 -6.30 -5.81
CA PHE A 11 9.47 -4.89 -6.07
C PHE A 11 8.67 -4.26 -4.91
N THR A 12 7.60 -4.93 -4.49
CA THR A 12 6.72 -4.45 -3.42
C THR A 12 7.43 -4.41 -2.07
N SER A 13 8.26 -5.41 -1.75
CA SER A 13 9.00 -5.45 -0.49
C SER A 13 10.05 -4.35 -0.39
N ALA A 14 10.76 -4.06 -1.49
CA ALA A 14 11.67 -2.92 -1.56
C ALA A 14 10.94 -1.58 -1.34
N TYR A 15 9.76 -1.42 -1.94
CA TYR A 15 8.93 -0.23 -1.75
C TYR A 15 8.47 -0.06 -0.30
N ILE A 16 8.01 -1.15 0.33
CA ILE A 16 7.59 -1.13 1.74
C ILE A 16 8.77 -0.81 2.66
N ALA A 17 9.95 -1.38 2.39
CA ALA A 17 11.17 -1.09 3.15
C ALA A 17 11.52 0.39 3.11
N GLU A 18 11.43 1.02 1.94
CA GLU A 18 11.68 2.45 1.76
C GLU A 18 10.64 3.31 2.50
N ILE A 19 9.36 2.93 2.46
CA ILE A 19 8.30 3.62 3.23
C ILE A 19 8.60 3.57 4.73
N VAL A 20 9.01 2.42 5.26
CA VAL A 20 9.35 2.29 6.69
C VAL A 20 10.60 3.11 7.02
N ARG A 21 11.63 3.08 6.16
CA ARG A 21 12.86 3.87 6.30
C ARG A 21 12.57 5.37 6.33
N SER A 22 11.81 5.87 5.35
CA SER A 22 11.35 7.27 5.33
C SER A 22 10.48 7.61 6.53
N GLY A 23 9.64 6.67 6.99
CA GLY A 23 8.86 6.85 8.21
C GLY A 23 9.73 7.05 9.45
N MET A 24 10.83 6.30 9.57
CA MET A 24 11.80 6.44 10.66
C MET A 24 12.58 7.76 10.60
N GLU A 25 12.94 8.24 9.40
CA GLU A 25 13.63 9.52 9.23
C GLU A 25 12.75 10.73 9.59
N ASN A 26 11.43 10.60 9.46
CA ASN A 26 10.47 11.67 9.77
C ASN A 26 10.10 11.77 11.26
N ILE A 27 10.76 11.01 12.14
CA ILE A 27 10.53 11.10 13.58
C ILE A 27 11.24 12.34 14.14
N ASP A 28 10.52 13.10 14.95
CA ASP A 28 11.10 14.23 15.65
C ASP A 28 12.19 13.75 16.63
N ARG A 29 13.38 14.31 16.49
CA ARG A 29 14.53 14.04 17.35
C ARG A 29 14.21 14.38 18.81
N GLN A 30 13.29 15.33 19.06
CA GLN A 30 12.83 15.70 20.40
C GLN A 30 12.24 14.49 21.14
N GLN A 31 11.41 13.67 20.49
CA GLN A 31 10.80 12.48 21.10
C GLN A 31 11.85 11.46 21.59
N ILE A 32 13.00 11.39 20.90
CA ILE A 32 14.12 10.52 21.29
C ILE A 32 14.85 11.09 22.50
N TRP A 33 15.02 12.41 22.56
CA TRP A 33 15.63 13.08 23.71
C TRP A 33 14.75 13.01 24.96
N ASP A 34 13.43 13.14 24.81
CA ASP A 34 12.45 13.02 25.89
C ASP A 34 12.45 11.59 26.46
N ALA A 35 12.45 10.58 25.57
CA ALA A 35 12.56 9.18 25.98
C ALA A 35 13.85 8.90 26.77
N LYS A 36 14.98 9.44 26.32
CA LYS A 36 16.26 9.31 27.03
C LYS A 36 16.23 10.02 28.38
N SER A 37 15.58 11.17 28.47
CA SER A 37 15.43 11.94 29.72
C SER A 37 14.56 11.22 30.74
N LEU A 38 13.61 10.40 30.28
CA LEU A 38 12.79 9.51 31.10
C LEU A 38 13.49 8.19 31.48
N GLY A 39 14.77 8.00 31.09
CA GLY A 39 15.55 6.82 31.43
C GLY A 39 15.30 5.59 30.55
N PHE A 40 14.64 5.75 29.40
CA PHE A 40 14.49 4.64 28.45
C PHE A 40 15.83 4.27 27.79
N SER A 41 16.11 2.98 27.69
CA SER A 41 17.19 2.46 26.85
C SER A 41 16.82 2.54 25.37
N THR A 42 17.82 2.58 24.48
CA THR A 42 17.61 2.71 23.03
C THR A 42 16.63 1.66 22.47
N LEU A 43 16.71 0.41 22.93
CA LEU A 43 15.80 -0.65 22.51
C LEU A 43 14.36 -0.40 22.96
N GLN A 44 14.17 0.15 24.16
CA GLN A 44 12.84 0.50 24.66
C GLN A 44 12.27 1.72 23.92
N THR A 45 13.08 2.75 23.66
CA THR A 45 12.68 3.90 22.84
C THR A 45 12.22 3.44 21.45
N VAL A 46 12.97 2.54 20.81
CA VAL A 46 12.60 2.02 19.49
C VAL A 46 11.29 1.23 19.57
N LYS A 47 11.17 0.30 20.51
CA LYS A 47 10.01 -0.61 20.61
C LYS A 47 8.71 0.10 21.01
N TYR A 48 8.77 1.04 21.95
CA TYR A 48 7.58 1.63 22.56
C TYR A 48 7.20 3.01 22.01
N ILE A 49 8.14 3.73 21.39
CA ILE A 49 7.90 5.10 20.91
C ILE A 49 8.02 5.15 19.39
N VAL A 50 9.20 4.84 18.86
CA VAL A 50 9.49 4.99 17.43
C VAL A 50 8.65 4.03 16.58
N LEU A 51 8.70 2.72 16.87
CA LEU A 51 8.04 1.70 16.06
C LEU A 51 6.52 1.92 15.91
N PRO A 52 5.73 2.10 16.99
CA PRO A 52 4.28 2.32 16.83
C PRO A 52 3.96 3.63 16.09
N VAL A 53 4.76 4.69 16.28
CA VAL A 53 4.56 5.97 15.59
C VAL A 53 4.83 5.83 14.09
N VAL A 54 5.94 5.18 13.72
CA VAL A 54 6.29 4.92 12.31
C VAL A 54 5.22 4.09 11.64
N LEU A 55 4.79 2.99 12.26
CA LEU A 55 3.74 2.13 11.69
C LEU A 55 2.42 2.90 11.49
N ALA A 56 2.04 3.73 12.45
CA ALA A 56 0.83 4.54 12.34
C ALA A 56 0.93 5.61 11.23
N LYS A 57 2.06 6.32 11.14
CA LYS A 57 2.30 7.36 10.13
C LYS A 57 2.50 6.79 8.72
N SER A 58 3.02 5.57 8.60
CA SER A 58 3.24 4.88 7.32
C SER A 58 1.98 4.20 6.77
N LEU A 59 0.94 3.99 7.59
CA LEU A 59 -0.29 3.30 7.19
C LEU A 59 -0.98 3.92 5.95
N PRO A 60 -1.10 5.26 5.81
CA PRO A 60 -1.65 5.87 4.60
C PRO A 60 -0.81 5.58 3.35
N ALA A 61 0.51 5.57 3.47
CA ALA A 61 1.43 5.27 2.37
C ALA A 61 1.32 3.80 1.94
N TRP A 62 1.11 2.87 2.88
CA TRP A 62 0.85 1.47 2.55
C TRP A 62 -0.42 1.27 1.74
N ILE A 63 -1.49 1.99 2.08
CA ILE A 63 -2.76 1.89 1.34
C ILE A 63 -2.63 2.49 -0.06
N ALA A 64 -1.89 3.60 -0.19
CA ALA A 64 -1.55 4.16 -1.48
C ALA A 64 -0.71 3.18 -2.33
N GLN A 65 0.29 2.53 -1.73
CA GLN A 65 1.11 1.53 -2.41
C GLN A 65 0.29 0.30 -2.81
N PHE A 66 -0.65 -0.14 -1.97
CA PHE A 66 -1.54 -1.25 -2.30
C PHE A 66 -2.47 -0.92 -3.47
N ALA A 67 -2.95 0.32 -3.57
CA ALA A 67 -3.71 0.78 -4.73
C ALA A 67 -2.85 0.82 -6.02
N SER A 68 -1.58 1.19 -5.92
CA SER A 68 -0.63 1.09 -7.03
C SER A 68 -0.37 -0.35 -7.44
N LEU A 69 -0.20 -1.25 -6.47
CA LEU A 69 0.02 -2.67 -6.71
C LEU A 69 -1.12 -3.32 -7.50
N ILE A 70 -2.38 -2.98 -7.21
CA ILE A 70 -3.55 -3.46 -7.96
C ILE A 70 -3.51 -3.04 -9.44
N LYS A 71 -2.93 -1.86 -9.74
CA LYS A 71 -2.75 -1.41 -11.13
C LYS A 71 -1.58 -2.15 -11.79
N ASP A 72 -0.48 -2.33 -11.06
CA ASP A 72 0.71 -3.04 -11.55
C ASP A 72 0.42 -4.53 -11.82
N THR A 73 -0.44 -5.18 -11.02
CA THR A 73 -0.87 -6.57 -11.27
C THR A 73 -1.67 -6.69 -12.55
N SER A 74 -2.44 -5.68 -12.96
CA SER A 74 -3.14 -5.70 -14.25
C SER A 74 -2.17 -5.69 -15.43
N LEU A 75 -1.00 -5.05 -15.32
CA LEU A 75 0.04 -5.11 -16.35
C LEU A 75 0.68 -6.51 -16.38
N VAL A 76 0.94 -7.09 -15.21
CA VAL A 76 1.51 -8.44 -15.07
C VAL A 76 0.53 -9.55 -15.46
N SER A 77 -0.78 -9.28 -15.47
CA SER A 77 -1.83 -10.19 -15.93
C SER A 77 -1.64 -10.62 -17.39
N VAL A 78 -1.01 -9.77 -18.22
CA VAL A 78 -0.60 -10.10 -19.60
C VAL A 78 0.35 -11.31 -19.66
N ILE A 79 1.08 -11.59 -18.57
CA ILE A 79 2.05 -12.71 -18.44
C ILE A 79 1.36 -13.98 -17.87
N GLY A 80 0.03 -14.00 -17.79
CA GLY A 80 -0.76 -15.20 -17.46
C GLY A 80 -1.12 -15.36 -15.98
N LEU A 81 -1.11 -14.27 -15.20
CA LEU A 81 -1.75 -14.23 -13.88
C LEU A 81 -3.25 -13.96 -14.05
N ILE A 82 -4.08 -14.85 -13.50
CA ILE A 82 -5.54 -14.69 -13.53
C ILE A 82 -5.91 -13.66 -12.47
N GLU A 83 -5.97 -12.40 -12.89
CA GLU A 83 -6.43 -11.25 -12.13
C GLU A 83 -7.84 -10.83 -12.61
N LEU A 84 -8.42 -9.78 -12.03
CA LEU A 84 -9.74 -9.27 -12.41
C LEU A 84 -9.85 -9.04 -13.93
N THR A 85 -8.84 -8.44 -14.57
CA THR A 85 -8.79 -8.23 -16.02
C THR A 85 -8.86 -9.54 -16.81
N ARG A 86 -8.06 -10.55 -16.44
CA ARG A 86 -8.05 -11.85 -17.11
C ARG A 86 -9.34 -12.63 -16.88
N ALA A 87 -9.91 -12.55 -15.67
CA ALA A 87 -11.21 -13.14 -15.38
C ALA A 87 -12.32 -12.51 -16.24
N SER A 88 -12.22 -11.20 -16.49
CA SER A 88 -13.13 -10.47 -17.37
C SER A 88 -13.03 -10.97 -18.81
N GLU A 89 -11.80 -11.12 -19.34
CA GLU A 89 -11.55 -11.66 -20.68
C GLU A 89 -12.14 -13.06 -20.85
N ILE A 90 -11.94 -13.96 -19.87
CA ILE A 90 -12.49 -15.33 -19.90
C ILE A 90 -14.02 -15.30 -19.98
N ILE A 91 -14.68 -14.48 -19.16
CA ILE A 91 -16.15 -14.35 -19.16
C ILE A 91 -16.62 -13.73 -20.49
N SER A 92 -15.81 -12.85 -21.06
CA SER A 92 -16.09 -12.21 -22.34
C SER A 92 -16.09 -13.18 -23.50
N GLU A 93 -15.09 -14.05 -23.56
CA GLU A 93 -14.99 -15.11 -24.57
C GLU A 93 -16.19 -16.07 -24.50
N ILE A 94 -16.66 -16.40 -23.30
CA ILE A 94 -17.83 -17.27 -23.09
C ILE A 94 -19.13 -16.57 -23.52
N THR A 95 -19.30 -15.30 -23.14
CA THR A 95 -20.56 -14.57 -23.32
C THR A 95 -20.65 -13.87 -24.68
N ARG A 96 -19.52 -13.71 -25.38
CA ARG A 96 -19.34 -12.90 -26.61
C ARG A 96 -19.85 -11.46 -26.47
N LYS A 97 -19.70 -10.87 -25.28
CA LYS A 97 -20.17 -9.51 -24.93
C LYS A 97 -19.02 -8.62 -24.47
N ASP A 98 -18.04 -8.42 -25.35
CA ASP A 98 -16.77 -7.74 -25.05
C ASP A 98 -16.93 -6.32 -24.52
N PHE A 99 -17.79 -5.53 -25.16
CA PHE A 99 -18.00 -4.14 -24.73
C PHE A 99 -18.62 -4.01 -23.34
N VAL A 100 -19.62 -4.83 -23.02
CA VAL A 100 -20.35 -4.73 -21.73
C VAL A 100 -19.45 -5.16 -20.58
N ILE A 101 -18.70 -6.25 -20.77
CA ILE A 101 -17.84 -6.81 -19.74
C ILE A 101 -16.65 -5.89 -19.49
N MET A 102 -16.03 -5.34 -20.54
CA MET A 102 -14.91 -4.40 -20.39
C MET A 102 -15.32 -3.11 -19.65
N ILE A 103 -16.52 -2.56 -19.92
CA ILE A 103 -17.04 -1.41 -19.18
C ILE A 103 -17.28 -1.76 -17.70
N PHE A 104 -17.85 -2.94 -17.42
CA PHE A 104 -18.07 -3.39 -16.05
C PHE A 104 -16.76 -3.56 -15.27
N THR A 105 -15.74 -4.13 -15.91
CA THR A 105 -14.39 -4.26 -15.34
C THR A 105 -13.77 -2.90 -15.05
N LEU A 106 -13.87 -1.95 -15.98
CA LEU A 106 -13.38 -0.58 -15.77
C LEU A 106 -14.05 0.09 -14.57
N VAL A 107 -15.38 0.00 -14.47
CA VAL A 107 -16.13 0.58 -13.34
C VAL A 107 -15.73 -0.08 -12.01
N THR A 108 -15.55 -1.40 -12.00
CA THR A 108 -15.14 -2.13 -10.80
C THR A 108 -13.73 -1.73 -10.35
N TYR A 109 -12.77 -1.63 -11.28
CA TYR A 109 -11.43 -1.12 -11.01
C TYR A 109 -11.46 0.31 -10.48
N PHE A 110 -12.30 1.17 -11.07
CA PHE A 110 -12.46 2.55 -10.63
C PHE A 110 -12.99 2.63 -9.19
N ILE A 111 -14.06 1.88 -8.87
CA ILE A 111 -14.64 1.85 -7.53
C ILE A 111 -13.61 1.36 -6.51
N MET A 112 -12.89 0.28 -6.80
CA MET A 112 -11.87 -0.26 -5.91
C MET A 112 -10.76 0.76 -5.64
N CYS A 113 -10.18 1.34 -6.70
CA CYS A 113 -9.14 2.37 -6.57
C CYS A 113 -9.64 3.62 -5.85
N PHE A 114 -10.88 4.02 -6.09
CA PHE A 114 -11.50 5.19 -5.46
C PHE A 114 -11.71 4.97 -3.96
N VAL A 115 -12.22 3.81 -3.55
CA VAL A 115 -12.42 3.46 -2.13
C VAL A 115 -11.08 3.42 -1.40
N LEU A 116 -10.06 2.78 -1.98
CA LEU A 116 -8.71 2.73 -1.40
C LEU A 116 -8.09 4.14 -1.30
N SER A 117 -8.22 4.95 -2.35
CA SER A 117 -7.71 6.33 -2.34
C SER A 117 -8.40 7.18 -1.28
N LYS A 118 -9.73 7.04 -1.13
CA LYS A 118 -10.50 7.76 -0.10
C LYS A 118 -10.10 7.31 1.30
N LEU A 119 -9.87 6.02 1.51
CA LEU A 119 -9.38 5.46 2.77
C LEU A 119 -7.98 6.00 3.11
N ALA A 120 -7.06 6.02 2.14
CA ALA A 120 -5.73 6.59 2.30
C ALA A 120 -5.79 8.08 2.69
N ARG A 121 -6.65 8.87 2.03
CA ARG A 121 -6.84 10.30 2.36
C ARG A 121 -7.45 10.49 3.75
N TYR A 122 -8.42 9.66 4.12
CA TYR A 122 -9.03 9.71 5.46
C TYR A 122 -8.00 9.41 6.55
N LEU A 123 -7.19 8.36 6.38
CA LEU A 123 -6.14 8.01 7.34
C LEU A 123 -5.05 9.07 7.36
N ASN A 124 -4.64 9.61 6.20
CA ASN A 124 -3.71 10.73 6.15
C ASN A 124 -4.23 11.91 6.97
N LYS A 125 -5.51 12.32 6.78
CA LYS A 125 -6.11 13.39 7.60
C LYS A 125 -6.11 13.07 9.11
N LYS A 126 -6.36 11.82 9.49
CA LYS A 126 -6.37 11.38 10.90
C LYS A 126 -4.96 11.41 11.53
N TYR A 127 -3.94 10.92 10.82
CA TYR A 127 -2.59 10.80 11.35
C TYR A 127 -1.72 12.06 11.16
N ASN A 128 -2.05 12.93 10.19
CA ASN A 128 -1.35 14.20 10.00
C ASN A 128 -1.64 15.22 11.11
N HIS A 129 -2.71 15.01 11.90
CA HIS A 129 -2.98 15.79 13.12
C HIS A 129 -2.07 15.41 14.31
N ILE A 130 -1.22 14.39 14.21
CA ILE A 130 -0.26 13.97 15.26
C ILE A 130 1.11 14.67 15.08
N ASN A 131 1.15 15.75 14.29
CA ASN A 131 2.33 16.59 14.04
C ASN A 131 2.15 18.02 14.59
N VAL A 132 1.55 18.16 15.77
CA VAL A 132 1.66 19.40 16.57
C VAL A 132 2.23 19.03 17.94
#